data_AF-A0A1H9X617-F1
#
_entry.id   AF-A0A1H9X617-F1
#
_cell.length_a   1.000
_cell.length_b   1.000
_cell.length_c   1.000
_cell.angle_alpha   90.00
_cell.angle_beta   90.00
_cell.angle_gamma   90.00
#
_symmetry.space_group_name_H-M   'P 1'
#
loop_
_entity.id
_entity.type
_entity.pdbx_description
1 polymer ?
#
loop_
_entity_poly.entity_id
_entity_poly.type
_entity_poly.pdbx_seq_one_letter_code
_entity_poly.pdbx_strand_id
1 'polypeptide(L)'
;MKKSLGFLLELTRIIFTIFLVLLAFSLVNSFILGLIGGLGQFEGTWTIVVYFFMQTGGLFLLITLLYRNKLQFSGWYNSENQKPFSKKMTRRLLIISLAAVAGSYAILIAYIAIN
;
A
#
# COMPACT_ATOMS: atom_id res chain seq x y z
N MET A 1 -0.31 -9.49 -32.74
CA MET A 1 -0.65 -10.45 -31.67
C MET A 1 0.33 -10.44 -30.50
N LYS A 2 1.65 -10.59 -30.70
CA LYS A 2 2.65 -10.58 -29.59
C LYS A 2 2.62 -9.32 -28.70
N LYS A 3 2.35 -8.14 -29.27
CA LYS A 3 2.30 -6.87 -28.51
C LYS A 3 1.13 -6.79 -27.52
N SER A 4 -0.04 -7.27 -27.93
CA SER A 4 -1.27 -7.25 -27.12
C SER A 4 -1.21 -8.28 -25.98
N LEU A 5 -0.64 -9.47 -26.24
CA LEU A 5 -0.40 -10.47 -25.20
C LEU A 5 0.57 -9.98 -24.12
N GLY A 6 1.65 -9.29 -24.52
CA GLY A 6 2.59 -8.69 -23.55
C GLY A 6 1.90 -7.67 -22.64
N PHE A 7 1.07 -6.79 -23.19
CA PHE A 7 0.30 -5.82 -22.42
C PHE A 7 -0.67 -6.51 -21.43
N LEU A 8 -1.41 -7.53 -21.88
CA LEU A 8 -2.33 -8.27 -21.02
C LEU A 8 -1.61 -8.95 -19.85
N LEU A 9 -0.45 -9.56 -20.10
CA LEU A 9 0.37 -10.19 -19.06
C LEU A 9 0.88 -9.17 -18.03
N GLU A 10 1.31 -7.98 -18.48
CA GLU A 10 1.74 -6.89 -17.61
C GLU A 10 0.58 -6.41 -16.71
N LEU A 11 -0.60 -6.21 -17.29
CA LEU A 11 -1.81 -5.81 -16.58
C LEU A 11 -2.22 -6.85 -15.54
N THR A 12 -2.26 -8.14 -15.93
CA THR A 12 -2.57 -9.24 -15.00
C THR A 12 -1.58 -9.25 -13.84
N ARG A 13 -0.29 -9.02 -14.07
CA ARG A 13 0.71 -8.95 -13.00
C ARG A 13 0.50 -7.78 -12.07
N ILE A 14 0.19 -6.59 -12.59
CA ILE A 14 -0.12 -5.41 -11.76
C ILE A 14 -1.30 -5.72 -10.83
N ILE A 15 -2.39 -6.21 -11.41
CA ILE A 15 -3.60 -6.57 -10.67
C ILE A 15 -3.27 -7.63 -9.60
N PHE A 16 -2.55 -8.68 -9.98
CA PHE A 16 -2.17 -9.75 -9.06
C PHE A 16 -1.25 -9.25 -7.94
N THR A 17 -0.33 -8.33 -8.23
CA THR A 17 0.56 -7.72 -7.23
C THR A 17 -0.24 -6.87 -6.24
N ILE A 18 -1.13 -6.01 -6.74
CA ILE A 18 -2.04 -5.21 -5.92
C ILE A 18 -2.86 -6.14 -5.02
N PHE A 19 -3.48 -7.17 -5.61
CA PHE A 19 -4.28 -8.15 -4.88
C PHE A 19 -3.49 -8.83 -3.76
N LEU A 20 -2.30 -9.37 -4.05
CA LEU A 20 -1.48 -10.05 -3.04
C LEU A 20 -1.07 -9.13 -1.89
N VAL A 21 -0.65 -7.89 -2.20
CA VAL A 21 -0.25 -6.93 -1.16
C VAL A 21 -1.45 -6.52 -0.32
N LEU A 22 -2.59 -6.23 -0.93
CA LEU A 22 -3.81 -5.87 -0.21
C LEU A 22 -4.35 -7.04 0.61
N LEU A 23 -4.28 -8.27 0.10
CA LEU A 23 -4.68 -9.48 0.84
C LEU A 23 -3.80 -9.68 2.08
N ALA A 24 -2.48 -9.65 1.90
CA ALA A 24 -1.53 -9.78 3.02
C ALA A 24 -1.75 -8.67 4.05
N PHE A 25 -1.94 -7.44 3.59
CA PHE A 25 -2.22 -6.32 4.47
C PHE A 25 -3.56 -6.48 5.20
N SER A 26 -4.61 -6.95 4.53
CA SER A 26 -5.92 -7.16 5.13
C SER A 26 -5.82 -8.12 6.32
N LEU A 27 -5.04 -9.20 6.21
CA LEU A 27 -4.85 -10.16 7.30
C LEU A 27 -4.18 -9.50 8.51
N VAL A 28 -3.10 -8.76 8.28
CA VAL A 28 -2.39 -8.01 9.34
C VAL A 28 -3.30 -6.96 9.96
N ASN A 29 -4.04 -6.23 9.13
CA ASN A 29 -4.93 -5.17 9.55
C ASN A 29 -6.07 -5.70 10.42
N SER A 30 -6.73 -6.78 10.00
CA SER A 30 -7.79 -7.43 10.79
C SER A 30 -7.27 -7.93 12.13
N PHE A 31 -6.05 -8.47 12.17
CA PHE A 31 -5.42 -8.89 13.42
C PHE A 31 -5.19 -7.70 14.37
N ILE A 32 -4.57 -6.61 13.89
CA ILE A 32 -4.31 -5.41 14.70
C ILE A 32 -5.62 -4.78 15.19
N LEU A 33 -6.60 -4.61 14.29
CA LEU A 33 -7.91 -4.04 14.65
C LEU A 33 -8.64 -4.90 15.69
N GLY A 34 -8.52 -6.23 15.61
CA GLY A 34 -9.05 -7.15 16.62
C GLY A 34 -8.42 -6.94 18.01
N LEU A 35 -7.13 -6.62 18.08
CA LEU A 35 -6.44 -6.34 19.34
C LEU A 35 -6.89 -5.04 20.01
N ILE A 36 -7.32 -4.05 19.23
CA ILE A 36 -7.76 -2.73 19.74
C ILE A 36 -9.28 -2.60 19.89
N GLY A 37 -10.03 -3.71 19.83
CA GLY A 37 -11.48 -3.72 20.06
C GLY A 37 -12.35 -3.45 18.82
N GLY A 38 -11.75 -3.42 17.63
CA GLY A 38 -12.44 -3.23 16.36
C GLY A 38 -12.72 -1.77 15.99
N LEU A 39 -13.35 -1.55 14.83
CA LEU A 39 -13.62 -0.20 14.32
C LEU A 39 -14.89 0.45 14.88
N GLY A 40 -15.75 -0.32 15.56
CA GLY A 40 -17.05 0.17 16.06
C GLY A 40 -16.93 1.36 17.02
N GLN A 41 -15.84 1.44 17.78
CA GLN A 41 -15.57 2.55 18.72
C GLN A 41 -15.25 3.88 18.01
N PHE A 42 -14.98 3.84 16.71
CA PHE A 42 -14.60 5.02 15.92
C PHE A 42 -15.67 5.42 14.90
N GLU A 43 -16.81 4.73 14.86
CA GLU A 43 -17.89 5.04 13.92
C GLU A 43 -18.39 6.47 14.11
N GLY A 44 -18.57 7.20 13.01
CA GLY A 44 -19.00 8.60 13.02
C GLY A 44 -17.93 9.61 13.42
N THR A 45 -16.69 9.19 13.73
CA THR A 45 -15.60 10.10 14.09
C THR A 45 -14.77 10.54 12.89
N TRP A 46 -14.10 11.68 12.97
CA TRP A 46 -13.12 12.07 11.95
C TRP A 46 -11.87 11.18 11.97
N THR A 47 -11.59 10.54 13.10
CA THR A 47 -10.45 9.63 13.32
C THR A 47 -10.45 8.48 12.32
N ILE A 48 -11.62 7.89 12.05
CA ILE A 48 -11.73 6.76 11.12
C ILE A 48 -11.44 7.18 9.67
N VAL A 49 -11.83 8.40 9.29
CA VAL A 49 -11.57 8.96 7.97
C VAL A 49 -10.06 9.16 7.79
N VAL A 50 -9.40 9.81 8.75
CA VAL A 50 -7.95 10.04 8.73
C VAL A 50 -7.19 8.72 8.67
N TYR A 51 -7.60 7.75 9.49
CA TYR A 51 -7.04 6.40 9.48
C TYR A 51 -7.09 5.77 8.09
N PHE A 52 -8.26 5.75 7.44
CA PHE A 52 -8.42 5.14 6.13
C PHE A 52 -7.59 5.84 5.05
N PHE A 53 -7.55 7.18 5.03
CA PHE A 53 -6.76 7.92 4.04
C PHE A 53 -5.26 7.70 4.21
N MET A 54 -4.75 7.75 5.44
CA MET A 54 -3.33 7.51 5.72
C MET A 54 -2.93 6.07 5.36
N GLN A 55 -3.76 5.10 5.73
CA GLN A 55 -3.49 3.69 5.47
C GLN A 55 -3.53 3.38 3.98
N THR A 56 -4.57 3.85 3.28
CA THR A 56 -4.75 3.68 1.84
C THR A 56 -3.62 4.34 1.06
N GLY A 57 -3.29 5.60 1.38
CA GLY A 57 -2.18 6.32 0.75
C GLY A 57 -0.83 5.65 0.99
N GLY A 58 -0.56 5.23 2.23
CA GLY A 58 0.65 4.51 2.59
C GLY A 58 0.81 3.20 1.82
N LEU A 59 -0.26 2.41 1.70
CA LEU A 59 -0.29 1.16 0.94
C LEU A 59 -0.08 1.34 -0.55
N PHE A 60 -0.80 2.28 -1.18
CA PHE A 60 -0.62 2.53 -2.61
C PHE A 60 0.79 2.99 -2.92
N LEU A 61 1.40 3.79 -2.04
CA LEU A 61 2.80 4.18 -2.18
C LEU A 61 3.75 2.96 -2.05
N LEU A 62 3.49 2.06 -1.11
CA LEU A 62 4.26 0.81 -0.95
C LEU A 62 4.17 -0.07 -2.19
N ILE A 63 2.96 -0.30 -2.68
CA ILE A 63 2.69 -1.10 -3.88
C ILE A 63 3.41 -0.48 -5.08
N THR A 64 3.34 0.84 -5.24
CA THR A 64 4.02 1.55 -6.33
C THR A 64 5.54 1.33 -6.28
N LEU A 65 6.14 1.35 -5.09
CA LEU A 65 7.57 1.08 -4.92
C LEU A 65 7.94 -0.37 -5.22
N LEU A 66 7.18 -1.33 -4.69
CA LEU A 66 7.40 -2.76 -4.93
C LEU A 66 7.29 -3.09 -6.41
N TYR A 67 6.25 -2.55 -7.05
CA TYR A 67 6.03 -2.75 -8.47
C TYR A 67 7.16 -2.16 -9.31
N ARG A 68 7.44 -0.85 -9.18
CA ARG A 68 8.46 -0.17 -10.00
C ARG A 68 9.90 -0.65 -9.78
N ASN A 69 10.24 -1.14 -8.59
CA ASN A 69 11.62 -1.49 -8.28
C ASN A 69 11.94 -2.98 -8.33
N LYS A 70 10.94 -3.87 -8.14
CA LYS A 70 11.18 -5.31 -7.98
C LYS A 70 10.36 -6.20 -8.90
N LEU A 71 9.12 -5.82 -9.23
CA LEU A 71 8.17 -6.73 -9.90
C LEU A 71 7.85 -6.35 -11.35
N GLN A 72 8.25 -5.15 -11.80
CA GLN A 72 8.19 -4.75 -13.19
C GLN A 72 9.01 -5.71 -14.07
N PHE A 73 8.46 -6.12 -15.21
CA PHE A 73 9.23 -6.93 -16.16
C PHE A 73 10.43 -6.14 -16.69
N SER A 74 11.60 -6.78 -16.76
CA SER A 74 12.75 -6.30 -17.54
C SER A 74 12.61 -6.62 -19.04
N GLY A 75 11.39 -6.92 -19.51
CA GLY A 75 11.11 -7.47 -20.84
C GLY A 75 10.77 -6.40 -21.89
N TRP A 76 10.13 -6.85 -22.97
CA TRP A 76 9.83 -6.09 -24.19
C TRP A 76 8.98 -4.81 -24.00
N TYR A 77 8.33 -4.64 -22.84
CA TYR A 77 7.66 -3.40 -22.41
C TYR A 77 8.53 -2.52 -21.50
N ASN A 78 9.85 -2.53 -21.70
CA ASN A 78 10.74 -1.51 -21.15
C ASN A 78 10.54 -0.20 -21.92
N SER A 79 9.59 0.60 -21.47
CA SER A 79 9.55 2.02 -21.85
C SER A 79 10.79 2.71 -21.26
N GLU A 80 11.52 3.50 -22.05
CA GLU A 80 12.67 4.30 -21.60
C GLU A 80 12.33 5.22 -20.42
N ASN A 81 11.03 5.49 -20.21
CA ASN A 81 10.48 6.33 -19.15
C ASN A 81 10.04 5.56 -17.89
N GLN A 82 10.12 4.23 -17.88
CA GLN A 82 9.75 3.39 -16.72
C GLN A 82 10.98 2.85 -15.98
N LYS A 83 11.95 3.72 -15.72
CA LYS A 83 13.12 3.37 -14.90
C LYS A 83 12.70 3.16 -13.43
N PRO A 84 13.32 2.20 -12.73
CA PRO A 84 13.14 2.07 -11.29
C PRO A 84 13.55 3.36 -10.59
N PHE A 85 12.94 3.62 -9.43
CA PHE A 85 13.33 4.77 -8.62
C PHE A 85 14.78 4.62 -8.15
N SER A 86 15.49 5.74 -8.01
CA SER A 86 16.82 5.72 -7.39
C SER A 86 16.74 5.13 -5.98
N LYS A 87 17.81 4.49 -5.51
CA LYS A 87 17.87 3.90 -4.16
C LYS A 87 17.50 4.92 -3.07
N LYS A 88 17.93 6.18 -3.24
CA LYS A 88 17.63 7.28 -2.31
C LYS A 88 16.14 7.64 -2.30
N MET A 89 15.51 7.75 -3.47
CA MET A 89 14.08 8.04 -3.58
C MET A 89 13.25 6.88 -3.03
N THR A 90 13.61 5.65 -3.39
CA THR A 90 12.98 4.42 -2.87
C THR A 90 12.99 4.38 -1.36
N ARG A 91 14.15 4.64 -0.73
CA ARG A 91 14.26 4.66 0.73
C ARG A 91 13.38 5.73 1.38
N ARG A 92 13.35 6.95 0.82
CA ARG A 92 12.51 8.04 1.32
C ARG A 92 11.03 7.71 1.24
N LEU A 93 10.58 7.26 0.07
CA LEU A 93 9.19 6.90 -0.15
C LEU A 93 8.79 5.69 0.70
N LEU A 94 9.68 4.71 0.88
CA LEU A 94 9.42 3.57 1.77
C LEU A 94 9.22 4.04 3.22
N ILE A 95 10.07 4.94 3.71
CA ILE A 95 9.91 5.52 5.06
C ILE A 95 8.58 6.25 5.17
N ILE A 96 8.21 7.08 4.18
CA ILE A 96 6.93 7.82 4.18
C ILE A 96 5.74 6.87 4.18
N SER A 97 5.77 5.83 3.35
CA SER A 97 4.73 4.80 3.29
C SER A 97 4.54 4.10 4.64
N LEU A 98 5.65 3.63 5.23
CA LEU A 98 5.61 2.95 6.52
C LEU A 98 5.18 3.89 7.64
N ALA A 99 5.63 5.15 7.63
CA ALA A 99 5.22 6.16 8.59
C ALA A 99 3.73 6.50 8.48
N ALA A 100 3.16 6.55 7.27
CA ALA A 100 1.73 6.78 7.07
C ALA A 100 0.89 5.61 7.62
N VAL A 101 1.29 4.36 7.37
CA VAL A 101 0.61 3.17 7.90
C VAL A 101 0.77 3.08 9.42
N ALA A 102 1.97 3.29 9.96
CA ALA A 102 2.18 3.27 11.40
C ALA A 102 1.43 4.42 12.10
N GLY A 103 1.44 5.61 11.49
CA GLY A 103 0.73 6.78 11.97
C GLY A 103 -0.79 6.59 11.99
N SER A 104 -1.36 5.85 11.02
CA SER A 104 -2.79 5.56 11.03
C SER A 104 -3.19 4.76 12.27
N TYR A 105 -2.42 3.72 12.63
CA TYR A 105 -2.68 2.96 13.86
C TYR A 105 -2.42 3.77 15.12
N ALA A 106 -1.37 4.60 15.15
CA ALA A 106 -1.07 5.45 16.29
C ALA A 106 -2.23 6.42 16.61
N ILE A 107 -2.90 6.95 15.59
CA ILE A 107 -4.08 7.81 15.76
C ILE A 107 -5.25 7.05 16.40
N LEU A 108 -5.51 5.81 15.98
CA LEU A 108 -6.56 4.98 16.60
C LEU A 108 -6.25 4.69 18.07
N ILE A 109 -5.00 4.30 18.37
CA ILE A 109 -4.56 4.02 19.74
C ILE A 109 -4.66 5.27 20.61
N ALA A 110 -4.24 6.43 20.09
CA ALA A 110 -4.33 7.69 20.82
C ALA A 110 -5.78 8.07 21.12
N TYR A 111 -6.70 7.83 20.18
CA TYR A 111 -8.12 8.09 20.42
C TYR A 111 -8.69 7.19 21.52
N ILE A 112 -8.35 5.90 21.54
CA ILE A 112 -8.75 4.97 22.62
C ILE A 112 -8.13 5.38 23.96
N ALA A 113 -6.89 5.89 23.96
CA ALA A 113 -6.23 6.29 25.22
C ALA A 113 -6.86 7.53 25.86
N ILE A 114 -7.56 8.36 25.09
CA ILE A 114 -8.16 9.62 25.54
C ILE A 114 -9.64 9.45 25.95
N ASN A 115 -10.35 8.48 25.37
CA ASN A 115 -11.78 8.25 25.61
C ASN A 115 -12.01 6.95 26.36
#